data_AF-R9JVC5-F1
#
_entry.id   AF-R9JVC5-F1
#
_cell.length_a   1.000
_cell.length_b   1.000
_cell.length_c   1.000
_cell.angle_alpha   90.00
_cell.angle_beta   90.00
_cell.angle_gamma   90.00
#
_symmetry.space_group_name_H-M   'P 1'
#
loop_
_entity.id
_entity.type
_entity.pdbx_description
1 polymer ?
#
loop_
_entity_poly.entity_id
_entity_poly.type
_entity_poly.pdbx_seq_one_letter_code
_entity_poly.pdbx_strand_id
1 'polypeptide(L)'
;MMGKQSGQIQMVILDIDSMIPKNHLLRRIKNCVNFDFIYEKAAPYYSPVGRKSIDPIVLIKMLLIGYLYGIKSERRLGEEVSLNLAYRWFCGIDLMHKVPDHSTFSQNRRRRFQEADIFREIFNEIVLKCIEFGIVSGETGVADGSFFPSNVS
;
A
#
# COMPACT_ATOMS: atom_id res chain seq x y z
N MET A 1 12.71 -38.55 27.71
CA MET A 1 12.33 -38.19 26.33
C MET A 1 13.06 -36.93 25.92
N MET A 2 13.46 -36.84 24.65
CA MET A 2 14.36 -35.82 24.11
C MET A 2 13.89 -34.41 24.45
N GLY A 3 14.65 -33.71 25.30
CA GLY A 3 14.45 -32.31 25.60
C GLY A 3 15.30 -31.44 24.68
N LYS A 4 14.73 -30.32 24.24
CA LYS A 4 15.37 -28.99 24.23
C LYS A 4 14.43 -27.99 23.54
N GLN A 5 13.76 -27.19 24.35
CA GLN A 5 13.47 -25.82 23.94
C GLN A 5 14.63 -24.94 24.39
N SER A 6 15.18 -24.16 23.47
CA SER A 6 15.91 -22.92 23.77
C SER A 6 15.86 -22.06 22.51
N GLY A 7 14.76 -21.34 22.31
CA GLY A 7 14.75 -20.20 21.41
C GLY A 7 15.42 -19.03 22.12
N GLN A 8 16.67 -18.77 21.72
CA GLN A 8 17.55 -17.70 22.19
C GLN A 8 16.95 -16.30 21.94
N ILE A 9 17.42 -15.29 22.68
CA ILE A 9 17.10 -13.87 22.41
C ILE A 9 17.38 -13.57 20.93
N GLN A 10 16.36 -13.13 20.20
CA GLN A 10 16.47 -12.77 18.79
C GLN A 10 16.69 -11.26 18.68
N MET A 11 17.95 -10.84 18.51
CA MET A 11 18.26 -9.49 18.03
C MET A 11 18.47 -9.58 16.52
N VAL A 12 17.57 -8.95 15.76
CA VAL A 12 17.67 -8.87 14.31
C VAL A 12 17.75 -7.39 13.95
N ILE A 13 18.92 -6.97 13.47
CA ILE A 13 19.12 -5.64 12.89
C ILE A 13 19.01 -5.82 11.38
N LEU A 14 17.93 -5.32 10.79
CA LEU A 14 17.67 -5.39 9.36
C LEU A 14 17.53 -3.98 8.81
N ASP A 15 18.28 -3.70 7.75
CA ASP A 15 18.02 -2.55 6.89
C ASP A 15 17.14 -2.98 5.72
N ILE A 16 15.82 -2.91 5.93
CA ILE A 16 14.83 -3.24 4.88
C ILE A 16 15.00 -2.31 3.68
N ASP A 17 15.46 -1.07 3.89
CA ASP A 17 15.69 -0.14 2.79
C ASP A 17 16.76 -0.70 1.85
N SER A 18 17.93 -1.12 2.35
CA SER A 18 18.99 -1.70 1.50
C SER A 18 18.54 -2.89 0.63
N MET A 19 17.52 -3.62 1.07
CA MET A 19 16.99 -4.81 0.37
C MET A 19 16.11 -4.46 -0.83
N ILE A 20 15.59 -3.23 -0.93
CA ILE A 20 14.77 -2.81 -2.07
C ILE A 20 15.68 -2.21 -3.15
N PRO A 21 15.72 -2.76 -4.38
CA PRO A 21 16.59 -2.27 -5.45
C PRO A 21 16.42 -0.77 -5.71
N LYS A 22 17.54 -0.08 -6.01
CA LYS A 22 17.54 1.38 -6.26
C LYS A 22 16.62 1.79 -7.42
N ASN A 23 16.49 0.92 -8.43
CA ASN A 23 15.64 1.12 -9.61
C ASN A 23 14.20 0.60 -9.44
N HIS A 24 13.83 0.08 -8.27
CA HIS A 24 12.48 -0.43 -8.03
C HIS A 24 11.43 0.69 -8.15
N LEU A 25 10.32 0.44 -8.86
CA LEU A 25 9.27 1.44 -9.13
C LEU A 25 8.76 2.11 -7.84
N LEU A 26 8.35 1.30 -6.85
CA LEU A 26 7.87 1.82 -5.56
C LEU A 26 8.89 2.69 -4.84
N ARG A 27 10.19 2.46 -5.04
CA ARG A 27 11.23 3.31 -4.47
C ARG A 27 11.29 4.67 -5.17
N ARG A 28 11.24 4.67 -6.50
CA ARG A 28 11.19 5.91 -7.28
C ARG A 28 10.00 6.76 -6.83
N ILE A 29 8.82 6.15 -6.69
CA ILE A 29 7.60 6.82 -6.22
C ILE A 29 7.76 7.31 -4.77
N LYS A 30 8.26 6.47 -3.85
CA LYS A 30 8.47 6.86 -2.45
C LYS A 30 9.42 8.05 -2.30
N ASN A 31 10.41 8.15 -3.17
CA ASN A 31 11.39 9.24 -3.14
C ASN A 31 10.89 10.53 -3.80
N CYS A 32 9.95 10.44 -4.77
CA CYS A 32 9.45 11.64 -5.46
C CYS A 32 8.19 12.23 -4.81
N VAL A 33 7.39 11.41 -4.13
CA VAL A 33 6.13 11.85 -3.52
C VAL A 33 6.31 11.96 -2.01
N ASN A 34 6.22 13.18 -1.49
CA ASN A 34 5.87 13.36 -0.08
C ASN A 34 4.37 13.04 0.07
N PHE A 35 4.03 12.08 0.92
CA PHE A 35 2.67 11.61 1.17
C PHE A 35 1.94 12.36 2.30
N ASP A 36 2.62 13.26 3.03
CA ASP A 36 2.06 13.92 4.22
C ASP A 36 0.81 14.77 3.91
N PHE A 37 0.68 15.27 2.68
CA PHE A 37 -0.52 15.99 2.20
C PHE A 37 -1.81 15.16 2.33
N ILE A 38 -1.69 13.82 2.38
CA ILE A 38 -2.83 12.92 2.59
C ILE A 38 -3.44 13.13 3.97
N TYR A 39 -2.65 13.45 4.99
CA TYR A 39 -3.20 13.70 6.33
C TYR A 39 -4.14 14.90 6.32
N GLU A 40 -3.77 15.99 5.64
CA GLU A 40 -4.62 17.18 5.51
C GLU A 40 -5.93 16.85 4.78
N LYS A 41 -5.84 16.16 3.64
CA LYS A 41 -7.02 15.76 2.85
C LYS A 41 -7.91 14.77 3.60
N ALA A 42 -7.33 13.82 4.34
CA ALA A 42 -8.07 12.77 5.02
C ALA A 42 -8.61 13.18 6.39
N ALA A 43 -8.06 14.24 7.02
CA ALA A 43 -8.42 14.67 8.38
C ALA A 43 -9.95 14.81 8.62
N PRO A 44 -10.74 15.41 7.71
CA PRO A 44 -12.19 15.54 7.90
C PRO A 44 -12.94 14.19 8.03
N TYR A 45 -12.35 13.10 7.50
CA TYR A 45 -12.95 11.78 7.47
C TYR A 45 -12.48 10.88 8.62
N TYR A 46 -11.62 11.40 9.49
CA TYR A 46 -11.06 10.67 10.63
C TYR A 46 -11.57 11.25 11.94
N SER A 47 -12.17 10.39 12.78
CA SER A 47 -12.59 10.80 14.12
C SER A 47 -11.36 11.07 15.00
N PRO A 48 -11.35 12.18 15.78
CA PRO A 48 -10.30 12.44 16.76
C PRO A 48 -10.42 11.54 18.01
N VAL A 49 -11.56 10.85 18.19
CA VAL A 49 -11.85 10.01 19.37
C VAL A 49 -12.21 8.58 18.95
N GLY A 50 -11.84 7.60 19.78
CA GLY A 50 -12.21 6.20 19.62
C GLY A 50 -11.02 5.30 19.27
N ARG A 51 -11.31 4.11 18.71
CA ARG A 51 -10.28 3.16 18.29
C ARG A 51 -9.45 3.74 17.13
N LYS A 52 -8.12 3.65 17.24
CA LYS A 52 -7.21 4.02 16.17
C LYS A 52 -7.58 3.28 14.88
N SER A 53 -7.89 4.06 13.84
CA SER A 53 -8.19 3.56 12.50
C SER A 53 -6.90 3.29 11.74
N ILE A 54 -7.00 2.66 10.56
CA ILE A 54 -5.85 2.48 9.66
C ILE A 54 -5.31 3.86 9.27
N ASP A 55 -4.00 4.05 9.30
CA ASP A 55 -3.35 5.26 8.83
C ASP A 55 -3.75 5.55 7.35
N PRO A 56 -4.20 6.77 7.03
CA PRO A 56 -4.66 7.12 5.69
C PRO A 56 -3.56 7.00 4.62
N ILE A 57 -2.30 7.30 4.94
CA ILE A 57 -1.17 7.10 4.02
C ILE A 57 -0.98 5.62 3.74
N VAL A 58 -1.02 4.76 4.76
CA VAL A 58 -0.91 3.30 4.58
C VAL A 58 -2.03 2.79 3.66
N LEU A 59 -3.26 3.25 3.90
CA LEU A 59 -4.42 2.87 3.09
C LEU A 59 -4.22 3.25 1.62
N ILE A 60 -3.84 4.51 1.35
CA ILE A 60 -3.62 5.00 -0.02
C ILE A 60 -2.47 4.27 -0.69
N LYS A 61 -1.36 4.01 0.01
CA LYS A 61 -0.21 3.28 -0.55
C LYS A 61 -0.56 1.84 -0.91
N MET A 62 -1.34 1.15 -0.07
CA MET A 62 -1.87 -0.17 -0.40
C MET A 62 -2.75 -0.11 -1.66
N LEU A 63 -3.68 0.85 -1.77
CA LEU A 63 -4.50 1.03 -2.97
C LEU A 63 -3.67 1.32 -4.22
N LEU A 64 -2.63 2.14 -4.09
CA LEU A 64 -1.70 2.45 -5.16
C LEU A 64 -0.95 1.21 -5.63
N ILE A 65 -0.48 0.34 -4.72
CA ILE A 65 0.08 -0.98 -5.09
C ILE A 65 -0.96 -1.79 -5.86
N GLY A 66 -2.20 -1.84 -5.38
CA GLY A 66 -3.27 -2.55 -6.06
C GLY A 66 -3.49 -2.07 -7.50
N TYR A 67 -3.44 -0.77 -7.72
CA TYR A 67 -3.53 -0.18 -9.06
C TYR A 67 -2.31 -0.49 -9.93
N LEU A 68 -1.10 -0.21 -9.43
CA LEU A 68 0.16 -0.37 -10.18
C LEU A 68 0.44 -1.80 -10.63
N TYR A 69 0.06 -2.78 -9.81
CA TYR A 69 0.32 -4.20 -10.04
C TYR A 69 -0.94 -4.99 -10.43
N GLY A 70 -2.07 -4.31 -10.69
CA GLY A 70 -3.30 -4.94 -11.16
C GLY A 70 -3.99 -5.87 -10.14
N ILE A 71 -3.79 -5.66 -8.84
CA ILE A 71 -4.41 -6.46 -7.77
C ILE A 71 -5.80 -5.90 -7.45
N LYS A 72 -6.82 -6.50 -8.07
CA LYS A 72 -8.21 -6.03 -7.98
C LYS A 72 -8.91 -6.37 -6.65
N SER A 73 -8.50 -7.45 -5.99
CA SER A 73 -9.14 -7.92 -4.75
C SER A 73 -8.44 -7.33 -3.52
N GLU A 74 -9.19 -6.69 -2.64
CA GLU A 74 -8.66 -6.11 -1.38
C GLU A 74 -8.13 -7.19 -0.43
N ARG A 75 -8.76 -8.38 -0.43
CA ARG A 75 -8.25 -9.54 0.31
C ARG A 75 -6.88 -9.97 -0.22
N ARG A 76 -6.79 -10.14 -1.55
CA ARG A 76 -5.51 -10.49 -2.19
C ARG A 76 -4.46 -9.40 -1.98
N LEU A 77 -4.85 -8.13 -2.03
CA LEU A 77 -3.93 -7.01 -1.76
C LEU A 77 -3.36 -7.08 -0.35
N GLY A 78 -4.18 -7.38 0.66
CA GLY A 78 -3.69 -7.59 2.03
C GLY A 78 -2.70 -8.75 2.13
N GLU A 79 -2.97 -9.86 1.43
CA GLU A 79 -2.08 -11.02 1.36
C GLU A 79 -0.75 -10.67 0.68
N GLU A 80 -0.79 -10.04 -0.49
CA GLU A 80 0.38 -9.59 -1.24
C GLU A 80 1.23 -8.62 -0.40
N VAL A 81 0.60 -7.64 0.27
CA VAL A 81 1.31 -6.72 1.17
C VAL A 81 1.89 -7.46 2.37
N SER A 82 1.31 -8.57 2.82
CA SER A 82 1.89 -9.35 3.93
C SER A 82 3.11 -10.18 3.51
N LEU A 83 3.14 -10.65 2.27
CA LEU A 83 4.16 -11.55 1.73
C LEU A 83 5.32 -10.81 1.04
N ASN A 84 5.04 -9.65 0.44
CA ASN A 84 6.01 -8.93 -0.39
C ASN A 84 6.74 -7.84 0.41
N LEU A 85 8.06 -7.99 0.54
CA LEU A 85 8.91 -7.06 1.29
C LEU A 85 8.88 -5.63 0.74
N ALA A 86 8.88 -5.47 -0.59
CA ALA A 86 8.84 -4.14 -1.22
C ALA A 86 7.52 -3.43 -0.93
N TYR A 87 6.41 -4.17 -0.88
CA TYR A 87 5.09 -3.62 -0.57
C TYR A 87 5.01 -3.16 0.89
N ARG A 88 5.51 -3.98 1.82
CA ARG A 88 5.64 -3.61 3.25
C ARG A 88 6.49 -2.36 3.42
N TRP A 89 7.69 -2.35 2.81
CA TRP A 89 8.62 -1.23 2.86
C TRP A 89 8.03 0.07 2.29
N PHE A 90 7.28 -0.04 1.19
CA PHE A 90 6.62 1.10 0.57
C PHE A 90 5.54 1.68 1.50
N CYS A 91 4.68 0.80 2.03
CA CYS A 91 3.63 1.14 3.00
C CYS A 91 4.17 1.57 4.38
N GLY A 92 5.44 1.34 4.68
CA GLY A 92 6.00 1.62 6.01
C GLY A 92 5.53 0.64 7.09
N ILE A 93 5.16 -0.57 6.70
CA ILE A 93 4.71 -1.62 7.64
C ILE A 93 5.92 -2.47 8.03
N ASP A 94 6.27 -2.42 9.31
CA ASP A 94 7.35 -3.21 9.89
C ASP A 94 7.07 -4.72 9.83
N LEU A 95 8.10 -5.55 9.62
CA LEU A 95 7.99 -7.00 9.40
C LEU A 95 7.22 -7.74 10.49
N MET A 96 7.30 -7.27 11.74
CA MET A 96 6.64 -7.86 12.89
C MET A 96 5.21 -7.34 13.08
N HIS A 97 4.85 -6.26 12.41
CA HIS A 97 3.51 -5.67 12.48
C HIS A 97 2.56 -6.35 11.52
N LYS A 98 1.35 -6.62 11.99
CA LYS A 98 0.29 -7.19 11.16
C LYS A 98 -0.18 -6.17 10.12
N VAL A 99 -0.28 -6.60 8.86
CA VAL A 99 -0.89 -5.81 7.79
C VAL A 99 -2.37 -5.55 8.11
N PRO A 100 -2.92 -4.36 7.82
CA PRO A 100 -4.33 -4.07 8.04
C PRO A 100 -5.23 -5.14 7.41
N ASP A 101 -6.22 -5.59 8.18
CA ASP A 101 -7.14 -6.61 7.70
C ASP A 101 -8.02 -6.07 6.56
N HIS A 102 -8.23 -6.90 5.54
CA HIS A 102 -9.00 -6.59 4.35
C HIS A 102 -10.43 -6.12 4.67
N SER A 103 -11.08 -6.63 5.72
CA SER A 103 -12.41 -6.16 6.12
C SER A 103 -12.37 -4.73 6.64
N THR A 104 -11.33 -4.37 7.40
CA THR A 104 -11.14 -3.01 7.92
C THR A 104 -10.80 -2.06 6.78
N PHE A 105 -9.96 -2.52 5.84
CA PHE A 105 -9.62 -1.79 4.62
C PHE A 105 -10.87 -1.47 3.79
N SER A 106 -11.69 -2.48 3.51
CA SER A 106 -12.92 -2.34 2.74
C SER A 106 -13.92 -1.39 3.40
N GLN A 107 -14.08 -1.48 4.72
CA GLN A 107 -14.95 -0.58 5.47
C GLN A 107 -14.42 0.86 5.48
N ASN A 108 -13.10 1.08 5.58
CA ASN A 108 -12.53 2.42 5.50
C ASN A 108 -12.75 3.01 4.12
N ARG A 109 -12.43 2.26 3.05
CA ARG A 109 -12.69 2.67 1.67
C ARG A 109 -14.16 3.01 1.45
N ARG A 110 -15.06 2.12 1.86
CA ARG A 110 -16.51 2.31 1.66
C ARG A 110 -17.08 3.42 2.52
N ARG A 111 -16.62 3.66 3.74
CA ARG A 111 -17.26 4.65 4.64
C ARG A 111 -16.62 6.04 4.57
N ARG A 112 -15.33 6.13 4.26
CA ARG A 112 -14.55 7.38 4.29
C ARG A 112 -14.19 7.90 2.92
N PHE A 113 -14.16 7.02 1.91
CA PHE A 113 -13.71 7.34 0.56
C PHE A 113 -14.76 6.94 -0.50
N GLN A 114 -16.03 6.81 -0.09
CA GLN A 114 -17.14 6.45 -1.00
C GLN A 114 -17.50 7.58 -1.96
N GLU A 115 -17.35 8.83 -1.51
CA GLU A 115 -17.28 9.97 -2.42
C GLU A 115 -15.96 9.82 -3.17
N ALA A 116 -16.05 9.35 -4.42
CA ALA A 116 -14.92 8.97 -5.26
C ALA A 116 -13.90 10.13 -5.48
N ASP A 117 -14.25 11.35 -5.07
CA ASP A 117 -13.45 12.55 -5.30
C ASP A 117 -12.17 12.56 -4.48
N ILE A 118 -12.19 12.30 -3.17
CA ILE A 118 -10.95 12.40 -2.36
C ILE A 118 -9.89 11.38 -2.78
N PHE A 119 -10.27 10.13 -3.03
CA PHE A 119 -9.32 9.11 -3.48
C PHE A 119 -8.76 9.48 -4.85
N ARG A 120 -9.62 9.91 -5.77
CA ARG A 120 -9.24 10.32 -7.11
C ARG A 120 -8.34 11.55 -7.09
N GLU A 121 -8.63 12.54 -6.25
CA GLU A 121 -7.79 13.72 -6.05
C GLU A 121 -6.40 13.34 -5.55
N ILE A 122 -6.32 12.55 -4.47
CA ILE A 122 -5.04 12.09 -3.93
C ILE A 122 -4.27 11.30 -4.99
N PHE A 123 -4.95 10.41 -5.70
CA PHE A 123 -4.34 9.60 -6.74
C PHE A 123 -3.82 10.46 -7.90
N ASN A 124 -4.62 11.41 -8.38
CA ASN A 124 -4.22 12.34 -9.43
C ASN A 124 -3.01 13.17 -8.98
N GLU A 125 -2.99 13.64 -7.74
CA GLU A 125 -1.85 14.40 -7.21
C GLU A 125 -0.57 13.55 -7.16
N ILE A 126 -0.67 12.27 -6.78
CA ILE A 126 0.45 11.32 -6.82
C ILE A 126 0.95 11.16 -8.26
N VAL A 127 0.04 10.96 -9.22
CA VAL A 127 0.39 10.78 -10.64
C VAL A 127 1.04 12.04 -11.21
N LEU A 128 0.51 13.22 -10.92
CA LEU A 128 1.09 14.50 -11.35
C LEU A 128 2.52 14.66 -10.84
N LYS A 129 2.75 14.41 -9.54
CA LYS A 129 4.11 14.39 -8.98
C LYS A 129 5.00 13.36 -9.70
N CYS A 130 4.48 12.15 -9.97
CA CYS A 130 5.25 11.15 -10.71
C CYS A 130 5.62 11.59 -12.14
N ILE A 131 4.76 12.36 -12.81
CA ILE A 131 5.02 12.93 -14.14
C ILE A 131 6.09 14.02 -14.06
N GLU A 132 5.97 14.96 -13.10
CA GLU A 132 6.95 16.02 -12.87
C GLU A 132 8.37 15.48 -12.65
N PHE A 133 8.49 14.35 -11.95
CA PHE A 133 9.77 13.68 -11.70
C PHE A 133 10.18 12.67 -12.79
N GLY A 134 9.46 12.60 -13.92
CA GLY A 134 9.79 11.73 -15.06
C GLY A 134 9.71 10.23 -14.77
N ILE A 135 8.89 9.82 -13.79
CA ILE A 135 8.67 8.41 -13.46
C ILE A 135 7.62 7.78 -14.37
N VAL A 136 6.63 8.57 -14.77
CA VAL A 136 5.55 8.18 -15.67
C VAL A 136 5.64 9.07 -16.90
N SER A 137 5.67 8.49 -18.11
CA SER A 137 5.46 9.29 -19.33
C SER A 137 3.97 9.64 -19.39
N GLY A 138 3.63 10.90 -19.63
CA GLY A 138 2.23 11.37 -19.75
C GLY A 138 1.49 10.80 -20.98
N GLU A 139 2.01 9.75 -21.61
CA GLU A 139 1.37 9.06 -22.72
C GLU A 139 0.26 8.16 -22.15
N THR A 140 -0.96 8.39 -22.63
CA THR A 140 -2.17 7.65 -22.24
C THR A 140 -1.97 6.15 -22.46
N GLY A 141 -1.69 5.42 -21.38
CA GLY A 141 -1.70 3.95 -21.41
C GLY A 141 -3.13 3.45 -21.55
N VAL A 142 -3.48 2.95 -22.73
CA VAL A 142 -4.73 2.20 -22.94
C VAL A 142 -4.58 0.87 -22.20
N ALA A 143 -5.30 0.71 -21.09
CA ALA A 143 -5.38 -0.56 -20.39
C ALA A 143 -6.32 -1.49 -21.18
N ASP A 144 -5.76 -2.37 -22.00
CA ASP A 144 -6.52 -3.44 -22.63
C ASP A 144 -7.02 -4.42 -21.55
N GLY A 145 -8.33 -4.55 -21.44
CA GLY A 145 -8.96 -5.44 -20.47
C GLY A 145 -8.86 -6.88 -20.94
N SER A 146 -7.77 -7.58 -20.64
CA SER A 146 -7.68 -9.01 -20.93
C SER A 146 -8.72 -9.79 -20.10
N PHE A 147 -9.69 -10.39 -20.79
CA PHE A 147 -10.65 -11.32 -20.23
C PHE A 147 -9.92 -12.62 -19.85
N PHE A 148 -9.93 -12.99 -18.56
CA PHE A 148 -9.47 -14.31 -18.12
C PHE A 148 -10.65 -15.29 -18.18
N PRO A 149 -10.55 -16.41 -18.91
CA PRO A 149 -11.53 -17.48 -18.79
C PRO A 149 -11.45 -18.08 -17.39
N SER A 150 -12.60 -18.16 -16.73
CA SER A 150 -12.76 -18.83 -15.44
C SER A 150 -12.69 -20.34 -15.63
N ASN A 151 -11.50 -20.94 -15.50
CA ASN A 151 -11.40 -22.36 -15.25
C ASN A 151 -11.64 -22.59 -13.76
N VAL A 152 -12.87 -23.01 -13.45
CA VAL A 152 -13.22 -23.67 -12.19
C VAL A 152 -13.15 -25.17 -12.47
N SER A 153 -12.33 -25.88 -11.70
CA SER A 153 -12.34 -27.34 -11.59
C SER A 153 -12.48 -27.69 -10.12
#